data_AF-A0A9D7FSB5-F1
#
_entry.id   AF-A0A9D7FSB5-F1
#
_cell.length_a   1.000
_cell.length_b   1.000
_cell.length_c   1.000
_cell.angle_alpha   90.00
_cell.angle_beta   90.00
_cell.angle_gamma   90.00
#
_symmetry.space_group_name_H-M   'P 1'
#
loop_
_entity.id
_entity.type
_entity.pdbx_description
1 polymer ?
#
loop_
_entity_poly.entity_id
_entity_poly.type
_entity_poly.pdbx_seq_one_letter_code
_entity_poly.pdbx_strand_id
1 'polypeptide(L)'
;MNAGEIGTEAGRIFEYNLPSHWIFRSQEDQNDFGIDGEIELKDGSGKALGKESVFKVQIKGEENSTFIHDNSLLSFTLKTERLRYYFEFKVPVILVVVEITSEKIFWLPITNDETLREKASKSNQNETVQVHIPIENTLIRKDIASANKILDAAIDCWDYLNIKGLKDSVVRYPIISPSSLDKKIEDIGEALYKAHHQQLDNLLAERKYDAVFERSTEISHSPIVPAKDRFIAVLYYWQAFQIAPYTNIKREVYRENFYICHHLILLAREQKSRIHRLIALSKSRRAKFKAQLEQLHATHHSVNHFEEKSLERYIFNDQTQIIYRDCCMSLQKIIELCNRMTRDEQYHILSDFFVDIYASILIFKGIHEARGSKESIDFLDDWYERMSLLVMTYCVISKDIEKIEKLYLLTATLLKQNPKATEPHREMILSTFPDFEEALIEIENHVISLDNQKDFYDLTTEEQKEYFLSMAKNLGMDPDDPQEEHHEFLKIGFANYDPTNIMKNCEHLFVHYRPGGIFAQSLRMHSLGGMHLLICLKHRHAQGTGNLLSQLYDSTGSYDFGNSFKQSNCDKCTDCKPREDSWSWSLKWYSKEVERHKDLLKKYRF
;
A
#
# COMPACT_ATOMS: atom_id res chain seq x y z
N MET A 1 -40.19 -44.74 20.44
CA MET A 1 -40.21 -44.12 21.80
C MET A 1 -41.41 -43.18 21.93
N ASN A 2 -41.84 -42.75 23.13
CA ASN A 2 -42.84 -41.68 23.26
C ASN A 2 -42.21 -40.29 23.03
N ALA A 3 -43.01 -39.26 22.76
CA ALA A 3 -42.49 -37.94 22.39
C ALA A 3 -41.61 -37.28 23.48
N GLY A 4 -41.86 -37.57 24.76
CA GLY A 4 -41.04 -37.09 25.87
C GLY A 4 -39.70 -37.81 25.95
N GLU A 5 -39.69 -39.14 25.79
CA GLU A 5 -38.47 -39.96 25.73
C GLU A 5 -37.57 -39.54 24.56
N ILE A 6 -38.15 -39.25 23.39
CA ILE A 6 -37.42 -38.74 22.22
C ILE A 6 -36.74 -37.40 22.53
N GLY A 7 -37.44 -36.49 23.22
CA GLY A 7 -36.88 -35.20 23.61
C GLY A 7 -35.72 -35.33 24.60
N THR A 8 -35.89 -36.14 25.65
CA THR A 8 -34.82 -36.39 26.64
C THR A 8 -33.59 -37.03 26.00
N GLU A 9 -33.78 -37.99 25.10
CA GLU A 9 -32.66 -38.64 24.42
C GLU A 9 -31.94 -37.69 23.46
N ALA A 10 -32.67 -36.83 22.74
CA ALA A 10 -32.09 -35.78 21.91
C ALA A 10 -31.18 -34.84 22.73
N GLY A 11 -31.64 -34.42 23.91
CA GLY A 11 -30.87 -33.58 24.83
C GLY A 11 -29.55 -34.23 25.24
N ARG A 12 -29.57 -35.52 25.60
CA ARG A 12 -28.35 -36.27 25.97
C ARG A 12 -27.37 -36.42 24.81
N ILE A 13 -27.88 -36.77 23.62
CA ILE A 13 -27.05 -36.89 22.42
C ILE A 13 -26.40 -35.55 22.11
N PHE A 14 -27.16 -34.46 22.13
CA PHE A 14 -26.63 -33.12 21.89
C PHE A 14 -25.52 -32.76 22.90
N GLU A 15 -25.80 -32.86 24.20
CA GLU A 15 -24.83 -32.52 25.25
C GLU A 15 -23.54 -33.34 25.15
N TYR A 16 -23.65 -34.63 24.84
CA TYR A 16 -22.49 -35.51 24.67
C TYR A 16 -21.58 -35.16 23.48
N ASN A 17 -22.15 -34.52 22.46
CA ASN A 17 -21.46 -34.12 21.25
C ASN A 17 -20.83 -32.72 21.33
N LEU A 18 -21.18 -31.93 22.35
CA LEU A 18 -20.61 -30.60 22.55
C LEU A 18 -19.10 -30.64 22.83
N PRO A 19 -18.35 -29.61 22.41
CA PRO A 19 -16.96 -29.45 22.83
C PRO A 19 -16.81 -29.34 24.35
N SER A 20 -15.74 -29.88 24.90
CA SER A 20 -15.49 -29.91 26.36
C SER A 20 -15.35 -28.52 27.02
N HIS A 21 -15.10 -27.48 26.21
CA HIS A 21 -14.99 -26.10 26.68
C HIS A 21 -16.34 -25.33 26.61
N TRP A 22 -17.42 -25.99 26.18
CA TRP A 22 -18.77 -25.42 26.18
C TRP A 22 -19.52 -25.94 27.40
N ILE A 23 -20.10 -25.01 28.16
CA ILE A 23 -20.97 -25.36 29.29
C ILE A 23 -22.38 -25.42 28.77
N PHE A 24 -22.99 -26.60 28.80
CA PHE A 24 -24.43 -26.73 28.64
C PHE A 24 -25.11 -26.55 30.00
N ARG A 25 -26.05 -25.61 30.07
CA ARG A 25 -26.92 -25.40 31.23
C ARG A 25 -28.34 -25.74 30.82
N SER A 26 -28.83 -26.90 31.25
CA SER A 26 -30.23 -27.30 31.01
C SER A 26 -31.20 -26.30 31.66
N GLN A 27 -32.26 -25.94 30.94
CA GLN A 27 -33.35 -25.09 31.42
C GLN A 27 -34.67 -25.87 31.60
N GLU A 28 -34.65 -27.20 31.42
CA GLU A 28 -35.83 -28.07 31.49
C GLU A 28 -36.51 -28.06 32.89
N ASP A 29 -35.73 -27.88 33.96
CA ASP A 29 -36.22 -27.90 35.34
C ASP A 29 -36.78 -26.55 35.84
N GLN A 30 -36.74 -25.49 35.02
CA GLN A 30 -37.07 -24.11 35.43
C GLN A 30 -38.51 -23.67 35.12
N ASN A 31 -39.39 -24.58 34.67
CA ASN A 31 -40.75 -24.24 34.18
C ASN A 31 -40.75 -23.14 33.09
N ASP A 32 -39.64 -22.96 32.37
CA ASP A 32 -39.51 -21.94 31.34
C ASP A 32 -40.11 -22.44 30.03
N PHE A 33 -41.09 -21.70 29.52
CA PHE A 33 -42.01 -22.10 28.46
C PHE A 33 -41.36 -22.08 27.07
N GLY A 34 -40.27 -22.83 26.83
CA GLY A 34 -39.85 -23.25 25.49
C GLY A 34 -38.43 -22.89 25.03
N ILE A 35 -37.40 -23.01 25.87
CA ILE A 35 -35.99 -23.13 25.47
C ILE A 35 -35.39 -24.26 26.31
N ASP A 36 -34.60 -25.16 25.72
CA ASP A 36 -34.17 -26.38 26.42
C ASP A 36 -32.83 -26.20 27.12
N GLY A 37 -31.96 -25.31 26.62
CA GLY A 37 -30.70 -25.03 27.29
C GLY A 37 -30.01 -23.75 26.87
N GLU A 38 -28.98 -23.42 27.62
CA GLU A 38 -28.09 -22.30 27.39
C GLU A 38 -26.66 -22.79 27.31
N ILE A 39 -25.95 -22.34 26.28
CA ILE A 39 -24.52 -22.61 26.08
C ILE A 39 -23.74 -21.38 26.54
N GLU A 40 -22.74 -21.59 27.38
CA GLU A 40 -21.76 -20.59 27.78
C GLU A 40 -20.34 -21.08 27.48
N LEU A 41 -19.54 -20.27 26.78
CA LEU A 41 -18.18 -20.66 26.40
C LEU A 41 -17.17 -20.32 27.49
N LYS A 42 -16.19 -21.21 27.67
CA LYS A 42 -15.04 -21.00 28.55
C LYS A 42 -13.75 -20.73 27.77
N ASP A 43 -12.86 -19.96 28.36
CA ASP A 43 -11.48 -19.82 27.90
C ASP A 43 -10.66 -21.10 28.21
N GLY A 44 -9.41 -21.13 27.71
CA GLY A 44 -8.48 -22.25 27.93
C GLY A 44 -8.09 -22.49 29.40
N SER A 45 -8.46 -21.58 30.33
CA SER A 45 -8.29 -21.74 31.78
C SER A 45 -9.56 -22.22 32.49
N GLY A 46 -10.65 -22.43 31.75
CA GLY A 46 -11.93 -22.90 32.26
C GLY A 46 -12.85 -21.80 32.79
N LYS A 47 -12.54 -20.52 32.56
CA LYS A 47 -13.32 -19.36 33.01
C LYS A 47 -14.28 -18.91 31.91
N ALA A 48 -15.52 -18.56 32.26
CA ALA A 48 -16.51 -18.07 31.32
C ALA A 48 -16.06 -16.77 30.61
N LEU A 49 -16.29 -16.69 29.30
CA LEU A 49 -15.83 -15.60 28.43
C LEU A 49 -16.69 -14.32 28.50
N GLY A 50 -17.87 -14.34 29.15
CA GLY A 50 -18.72 -13.16 29.38
C GLY A 50 -20.08 -13.19 28.67
N LYS A 51 -20.74 -12.03 28.54
CA LYS A 51 -22.14 -11.93 28.04
C LYS A 51 -22.31 -12.26 26.55
N GLU A 52 -21.29 -12.00 25.73
CA GLU A 52 -21.33 -12.23 24.27
C GLU A 52 -20.91 -13.66 23.89
N SER A 53 -20.56 -14.48 24.89
CA SER A 53 -20.23 -15.90 24.72
C SER A 53 -21.35 -16.81 25.22
N VAL A 54 -22.58 -16.31 25.22
CA VAL A 54 -23.78 -17.05 25.62
C VAL A 54 -24.77 -17.09 24.48
N PHE A 55 -25.32 -18.27 24.19
CA PHE A 55 -26.46 -18.44 23.30
C PHE A 55 -27.39 -19.52 23.82
N LYS A 56 -28.66 -19.42 23.45
CA LYS A 56 -29.70 -20.38 23.81
C LYS A 56 -29.89 -21.41 22.70
N VAL A 57 -30.22 -22.63 23.09
CA VAL A 57 -30.52 -23.73 22.18
C VAL A 57 -31.92 -24.26 22.45
N GLN A 58 -32.68 -24.45 21.38
CA GLN A 58 -33.89 -25.26 21.40
C GLN A 58 -33.56 -26.59 20.73
N ILE A 59 -33.68 -27.68 21.46
CA ILE A 59 -33.42 -29.04 21.01
C ILE A 59 -34.76 -29.70 20.61
N LYS A 60 -34.77 -30.42 19.50
CA LYS A 60 -35.91 -31.21 19.03
C LYS A 60 -35.40 -32.57 18.57
N GLY A 61 -36.01 -33.65 19.08
CA GLY A 61 -35.70 -35.00 18.63
C GLY A 61 -36.66 -35.47 17.55
N GLU A 62 -36.14 -36.13 16.52
CA GLU A 62 -36.91 -36.92 15.55
C GLU A 62 -36.36 -38.36 15.53
N GLU A 63 -37.25 -39.36 15.48
CA GLU A 63 -36.80 -40.77 15.41
C GLU A 63 -36.16 -41.05 14.03
N ASN A 64 -36.75 -40.52 12.96
CA ASN A 64 -36.15 -40.44 11.62
C ASN A 64 -36.48 -39.07 11.01
N SER A 65 -35.48 -38.41 10.45
CA SER A 65 -35.56 -37.10 9.83
C SER A 65 -36.17 -37.15 8.44
N THR A 66 -36.90 -36.09 8.06
CA THR A 66 -37.42 -35.95 6.68
C THR A 66 -36.49 -35.08 5.85
N PHE A 67 -35.95 -35.64 4.77
CA PHE A 67 -35.06 -34.92 3.86
C PHE A 67 -35.77 -34.56 2.55
N ILE A 68 -35.51 -33.36 2.03
CA ILE A 68 -36.07 -32.82 0.79
C ILE A 68 -34.95 -32.29 -0.12
N HIS A 69 -35.31 -31.97 -1.38
CA HIS A 69 -34.37 -31.46 -2.39
C HIS A 69 -33.12 -32.34 -2.54
N ASP A 70 -33.30 -33.57 -3.01
CA ASP A 70 -32.22 -34.55 -3.22
C ASP A 70 -31.32 -34.76 -1.99
N ASN A 71 -31.94 -34.82 -0.81
CA ASN A 71 -31.28 -34.96 0.50
C ASN A 71 -30.36 -33.80 0.91
N SER A 72 -30.50 -32.61 0.33
CA SER A 72 -29.70 -31.43 0.71
C SER A 72 -30.26 -30.65 1.91
N LEU A 73 -31.56 -30.80 2.23
CA LEU A 73 -32.22 -30.07 3.31
C LEU A 73 -33.01 -31.03 4.21
N LEU A 74 -32.88 -30.86 5.52
CA LEU A 74 -33.77 -31.40 6.53
C LEU A 74 -35.02 -30.53 6.63
N SER A 75 -36.21 -31.11 6.59
CA SER A 75 -37.49 -30.41 6.76
C SER A 75 -38.10 -30.72 8.12
N PHE A 76 -38.25 -29.71 8.97
CA PHE A 76 -38.80 -29.82 10.32
C PHE A 76 -39.99 -28.88 10.52
N THR A 77 -41.08 -29.37 11.13
CA THR A 77 -42.29 -28.57 11.37
C THR A 77 -42.30 -27.96 12.76
N LEU A 78 -42.39 -26.64 12.85
CA LEU A 78 -42.44 -25.89 14.12
C LEU A 78 -43.74 -25.08 14.24
N LYS A 79 -44.33 -24.97 15.43
CA LYS A 79 -45.50 -24.10 15.66
C LYS A 79 -45.12 -22.63 15.51
N THR A 80 -45.95 -21.85 14.81
CA THR A 80 -45.71 -20.41 14.55
C THR A 80 -45.57 -19.62 15.85
N GLU A 81 -46.40 -19.91 16.87
CA GLU A 81 -46.31 -19.31 18.20
C GLU A 81 -44.91 -19.48 18.83
N ARG A 82 -44.34 -20.69 18.75
CA ARG A 82 -42.99 -20.98 19.28
C ARG A 82 -41.91 -20.22 18.53
N LEU A 83 -42.00 -20.21 17.20
CA LEU A 83 -41.05 -19.48 16.37
C LEU A 83 -41.08 -17.97 16.65
N ARG A 84 -42.27 -17.38 16.86
CA ARG A 84 -42.43 -15.97 17.26
C ARG A 84 -41.80 -15.70 18.62
N TYR A 85 -42.01 -16.59 19.58
CA TYR A 85 -41.39 -16.50 20.90
C TYR A 85 -39.85 -16.49 20.81
N TYR A 86 -39.25 -17.32 19.95
CA TYR A 86 -37.79 -17.35 19.74
C TYR A 86 -37.24 -16.03 19.21
N PHE A 87 -38.01 -15.32 18.38
CA PHE A 87 -37.61 -14.00 17.85
C PHE A 87 -37.61 -12.86 18.86
N GLU A 88 -38.25 -13.05 20.03
CA GLU A 88 -38.33 -12.05 21.11
C GLU A 88 -37.14 -12.11 22.07
N PHE A 89 -36.34 -13.18 22.04
CA PHE A 89 -35.14 -13.28 22.87
C PHE A 89 -34.10 -12.21 22.52
N LYS A 90 -33.46 -11.69 23.57
CA LYS A 90 -32.34 -10.72 23.48
C LYS A 90 -30.96 -11.40 23.50
N VAL A 91 -30.95 -12.72 23.32
CA VAL A 91 -29.78 -13.60 23.27
C VAL A 91 -29.99 -14.49 22.03
N PRO A 92 -28.95 -14.85 21.27
CA PRO A 92 -29.09 -15.74 20.13
C PRO A 92 -29.79 -17.04 20.49
N VAL A 93 -30.65 -17.51 19.60
CA VAL A 93 -31.38 -18.78 19.70
C VAL A 93 -31.03 -19.62 18.48
N ILE A 94 -30.48 -20.81 18.74
CA ILE A 94 -30.17 -21.81 17.72
C ILE A 94 -31.14 -22.98 17.89
N LEU A 95 -31.83 -23.34 16.81
CA LEU A 95 -32.63 -24.56 16.75
C LEU A 95 -31.69 -25.73 16.45
N VAL A 96 -31.81 -26.80 17.22
CA VAL A 96 -31.07 -28.04 17.07
C VAL A 96 -32.08 -29.16 16.84
N VAL A 97 -31.91 -29.92 15.77
CA VAL A 97 -32.71 -31.11 15.48
C VAL A 97 -31.80 -32.34 15.53
N VAL A 98 -32.14 -33.29 16.40
CA VAL A 98 -31.37 -34.52 16.63
C VAL A 98 -32.14 -35.70 16.08
N GLU A 99 -31.56 -36.41 15.10
CA GLU A 99 -32.07 -37.68 14.62
C GLU A 99 -31.59 -38.80 15.56
N ILE A 100 -32.50 -39.38 16.34
CA ILE A 100 -32.13 -40.34 17.41
C ILE A 100 -31.55 -41.63 16.85
N THR A 101 -32.08 -42.14 15.74
CA THR A 101 -31.64 -43.42 15.17
C THR A 101 -30.21 -43.42 14.64
N SER A 102 -29.74 -42.27 14.15
CA SER A 102 -28.39 -42.11 13.60
C SER A 102 -27.46 -41.28 14.48
N GLU A 103 -27.98 -40.72 15.59
CA GLU A 103 -27.33 -39.76 16.47
C GLU A 103 -26.80 -38.51 15.75
N LYS A 104 -27.36 -38.15 14.59
CA LYS A 104 -26.97 -36.95 13.85
C LYS A 104 -27.63 -35.71 14.41
N ILE A 105 -26.86 -34.63 14.50
CA ILE A 105 -27.28 -33.35 15.06
C ILE A 105 -27.22 -32.30 13.97
N PHE A 106 -28.36 -31.73 13.63
CA PHE A 106 -28.50 -30.61 12.69
C PHE A 106 -28.84 -29.33 13.43
N TRP A 107 -28.44 -28.17 12.91
CA TRP A 107 -28.68 -26.89 13.57
C TRP A 107 -28.99 -25.73 12.61
N LEU A 108 -29.75 -24.76 13.10
CA LEU A 108 -30.10 -23.55 12.35
C LEU A 108 -30.19 -22.34 13.30
N PRO A 109 -29.50 -21.22 13.02
CA PRO A 109 -29.70 -19.99 13.78
C PRO A 109 -31.09 -19.41 13.48
N ILE A 110 -31.90 -19.20 14.51
CA ILE A 110 -33.27 -18.68 14.35
C ILE A 110 -33.28 -17.15 14.46
N THR A 111 -32.41 -16.58 15.28
CA THR A 111 -32.47 -15.16 15.65
C THR A 111 -32.35 -14.21 14.45
N ASN A 112 -31.45 -14.48 13.51
CA ASN A 112 -31.20 -13.63 12.33
C ASN A 112 -31.82 -14.16 11.02
N ASP A 113 -32.67 -15.20 11.07
CA ASP A 113 -33.29 -15.77 9.86
C ASP A 113 -34.49 -14.92 9.38
N GLU A 114 -34.26 -14.10 8.34
CA GLU A 114 -35.29 -13.26 7.73
C GLU A 114 -36.42 -14.06 7.07
N THR A 115 -36.10 -15.21 6.47
CA THR A 115 -37.09 -16.03 5.76
C THR A 115 -38.10 -16.64 6.73
N LEU A 116 -37.64 -17.10 7.89
CA LEU A 116 -38.50 -17.61 8.95
C LEU A 116 -39.31 -16.48 9.59
N ARG A 117 -38.73 -15.28 9.75
CA ARG A 117 -39.46 -14.10 10.24
C ARG A 117 -40.60 -13.69 9.32
N GLU A 118 -40.37 -13.69 8.00
CA GLU A 118 -41.41 -13.42 7.01
C GLU A 118 -42.51 -14.48 6.99
N LYS A 119 -42.14 -15.77 7.03
CA LYS A 119 -43.12 -16.86 7.10
C LYS A 119 -43.97 -16.75 8.38
N ALA A 120 -43.33 -16.47 9.51
CA ALA A 120 -44.02 -16.34 10.79
C ALA A 120 -44.91 -15.09 10.87
N SER A 121 -44.60 -14.00 10.17
CA SER A 121 -45.45 -12.79 10.15
C SER A 121 -46.71 -12.96 9.30
N LYS A 122 -46.64 -13.77 8.22
CA LYS A 122 -47.76 -14.06 7.31
C LYS A 122 -48.71 -15.16 7.81
N SER A 123 -48.27 -15.99 8.76
CA SER A 123 -49.03 -17.16 9.26
C SER A 123 -49.87 -16.80 10.51
N ASN A 124 -50.97 -17.50 10.76
CA ASN A 124 -51.77 -17.34 12.00
C ASN A 124 -51.07 -18.00 13.20
N GLN A 125 -51.40 -17.59 14.44
CA GLN A 125 -50.75 -18.12 15.66
C GLN A 125 -50.85 -19.64 15.82
N ASN A 126 -51.96 -20.24 15.38
CA ASN A 126 -52.22 -21.69 15.51
C ASN A 126 -51.66 -22.54 14.36
N GLU A 127 -51.03 -21.92 13.35
CA GLU A 127 -50.46 -22.62 12.19
C GLU A 127 -49.04 -23.12 12.48
N THR A 128 -48.55 -24.04 11.65
CA THR A 128 -47.17 -24.52 11.67
C THR A 128 -46.37 -23.97 10.49
N VAL A 129 -45.07 -23.78 10.70
CA VAL A 129 -44.10 -23.33 9.68
C VAL A 129 -43.12 -24.46 9.41
N GLN A 130 -42.85 -24.72 8.14
CA GLN A 130 -41.75 -25.59 7.74
C GLN A 130 -40.43 -24.84 7.80
N VAL A 131 -39.53 -25.36 8.64
CA VAL A 131 -38.15 -24.93 8.81
C VAL A 131 -37.27 -25.88 8.00
N HIS A 132 -36.43 -25.32 7.14
CA HIS A 132 -35.49 -26.12 6.34
C HIS A 132 -34.08 -25.89 6.87
N ILE A 133 -33.39 -26.97 7.23
CA ILE A 133 -32.04 -26.93 7.80
C ILE A 133 -31.07 -27.56 6.80
N PRO A 134 -30.01 -26.85 6.35
CA PRO A 134 -28.97 -27.43 5.51
C PRO A 134 -28.29 -28.62 6.18
N ILE A 135 -28.13 -29.74 5.48
CA ILE A 135 -27.49 -30.94 6.05
C ILE A 135 -26.01 -30.72 6.43
N GLU A 136 -25.38 -29.73 5.82
CA GLU A 136 -24.01 -29.28 6.13
C GLU A 136 -23.90 -28.55 7.48
N ASN A 137 -25.02 -28.07 8.02
CA ASN A 137 -25.13 -27.54 9.38
C ASN A 137 -25.30 -28.70 10.36
N THR A 138 -24.23 -29.48 10.51
CA THR A 138 -24.18 -30.60 11.47
C THR A 138 -23.20 -30.29 12.59
N LEU A 139 -23.44 -30.84 13.77
CA LEU A 139 -22.46 -30.90 14.85
C LEU A 139 -21.87 -32.32 14.91
N ILE A 140 -20.54 -32.42 14.89
CA ILE A 140 -19.82 -33.70 14.95
C ILE A 140 -18.89 -33.68 16.17
N ARG A 141 -18.96 -34.73 16.98
CA ARG A 141 -18.12 -34.85 18.17
C ARG A 141 -16.64 -34.77 17.84
N LYS A 142 -15.89 -34.00 18.66
CA LYS A 142 -14.45 -33.77 18.51
C LYS A 142 -14.03 -33.09 17.20
N ASP A 143 -14.98 -32.67 16.36
CA ASP A 143 -14.69 -31.82 15.21
C ASP A 143 -14.88 -30.35 15.58
N ILE A 144 -13.76 -29.68 15.83
CA ILE A 144 -13.71 -28.27 16.20
C ILE A 144 -14.28 -27.40 15.06
N ALA A 145 -14.10 -27.80 13.78
CA ALA A 145 -14.60 -27.02 12.66
C ALA A 145 -16.13 -26.96 12.66
N SER A 146 -16.81 -28.09 12.90
CA SER A 146 -18.28 -28.12 13.02
C SER A 146 -18.81 -27.25 14.16
N ALA A 147 -18.13 -27.23 15.31
CA ALA A 147 -18.50 -26.41 16.46
C ALA A 147 -18.25 -24.92 16.20
N ASN A 148 -17.14 -24.57 15.54
CA ASN A 148 -16.85 -23.18 15.16
C ASN A 148 -17.92 -22.59 14.24
N LYS A 149 -18.51 -23.37 13.32
CA LYS A 149 -19.62 -22.89 12.49
C LYS A 149 -20.85 -22.46 13.32
N ILE A 150 -21.15 -23.16 14.42
CA ILE A 150 -22.22 -22.76 15.35
C ILE A 150 -21.83 -21.47 16.08
N LEU A 151 -20.56 -21.30 16.45
CA LEU A 151 -20.07 -20.07 17.07
C LEU A 151 -20.17 -18.88 16.11
N ASP A 152 -19.71 -19.03 14.88
CA ASP A 152 -19.79 -18.01 13.84
C ASP A 152 -21.26 -17.59 13.65
N ALA A 153 -22.18 -18.56 13.55
CA ALA A 153 -23.61 -18.28 13.47
C ALA A 153 -24.19 -17.58 14.72
N ALA A 154 -23.70 -17.92 15.92
CA ALA A 154 -24.09 -17.24 17.15
C ALA A 154 -23.58 -15.79 17.20
N ILE A 155 -22.37 -15.53 16.70
CA ILE A 155 -21.78 -14.20 16.55
C ILE A 155 -22.61 -13.37 15.56
N ASP A 156 -22.96 -13.93 14.40
CA ASP A 156 -23.84 -13.27 13.42
C ASP A 156 -25.21 -12.90 14.02
N CYS A 157 -25.75 -13.77 14.88
CA CYS A 157 -26.99 -13.48 15.61
C CYS A 157 -26.83 -12.35 16.63
N TRP A 158 -25.69 -12.30 17.34
CA TRP A 158 -25.38 -11.20 18.26
C TRP A 158 -25.27 -9.88 17.52
N ASP A 159 -24.58 -9.84 16.38
CA ASP A 159 -24.46 -8.65 15.53
C ASP A 159 -25.83 -8.16 15.06
N TYR A 160 -26.68 -9.08 14.60
CA TYR A 160 -28.06 -8.76 14.26
C TYR A 160 -28.82 -8.15 15.44
N LEU A 161 -28.73 -8.73 16.64
CA LEU A 161 -29.41 -8.23 17.85
C LEU A 161 -28.88 -6.85 18.27
N ASN A 162 -27.57 -6.62 18.15
CA ASN A 162 -26.93 -5.34 18.45
C ASN A 162 -27.41 -4.23 17.51
N ILE A 163 -27.43 -4.50 16.19
CA ILE A 163 -27.94 -3.56 15.18
C ILE A 163 -29.44 -3.28 15.40
N LYS A 164 -30.23 -4.33 15.67
CA LYS A 164 -31.65 -4.17 15.99
C LYS A 164 -31.85 -3.31 17.24
N GLY A 165 -31.11 -3.58 18.31
CA GLY A 165 -31.17 -2.80 19.55
C GLY A 165 -30.79 -1.33 19.37
N LEU A 166 -29.85 -1.04 18.46
CA LEU A 166 -29.52 0.32 18.03
C LEU A 166 -30.69 0.98 17.30
N LYS A 167 -31.26 0.32 16.27
CA LYS A 167 -32.43 0.82 15.53
C LYS A 167 -33.62 1.10 16.45
N ASP A 168 -33.93 0.17 17.36
CA ASP A 168 -35.00 0.32 18.35
C ASP A 168 -34.72 1.47 19.33
N SER A 169 -33.45 1.76 19.61
CA SER A 169 -33.07 2.89 20.45
C SER A 169 -33.30 4.23 19.78
N VAL A 170 -33.09 4.34 18.47
CA VAL A 170 -33.32 5.57 17.69
C VAL A 170 -34.78 6.01 17.77
N VAL A 171 -35.73 5.08 17.77
CA VAL A 171 -37.17 5.36 17.91
C VAL A 171 -37.48 6.11 19.21
N ARG A 172 -36.67 5.93 20.27
CA ARG A 172 -36.87 6.57 21.57
C ARG A 172 -36.23 7.95 21.69
N TYR A 173 -35.44 8.39 20.72
CA TYR A 173 -34.71 9.67 20.81
C TYR A 173 -35.58 10.93 20.95
N PRO A 174 -36.83 11.00 20.43
CA PRO A 174 -37.69 12.16 20.68
C PRO A 174 -38.07 12.38 22.15
N ILE A 175 -37.85 11.38 23.02
CA ILE A 175 -38.39 11.34 24.39
C ILE A 175 -37.26 11.34 25.45
N ILE A 176 -35.99 11.31 25.05
CA ILE A 176 -34.85 11.35 25.99
C ILE A 176 -34.41 12.79 26.26
N SER A 177 -33.69 13.01 27.37
CA SER A 177 -33.16 14.35 27.70
C SER A 177 -32.13 14.79 26.66
N PRO A 178 -31.99 16.11 26.40
CA PRO A 178 -30.96 16.64 25.49
C PRO A 178 -29.56 16.16 25.83
N SER A 179 -29.16 16.20 27.11
CA SER A 179 -27.85 15.71 27.56
C SER A 179 -27.61 14.23 27.30
N SER A 180 -28.66 13.41 27.38
CA SER A 180 -28.57 11.98 27.08
C SER A 180 -28.49 11.73 25.58
N LEU A 181 -29.14 12.57 24.77
CA LEU A 181 -29.07 12.51 23.32
C LEU A 181 -27.67 12.90 22.83
N ASP A 182 -27.11 13.99 23.34
CA ASP A 182 -25.75 14.45 22.99
C ASP A 182 -24.71 13.37 23.28
N LYS A 183 -24.79 12.74 24.47
CA LYS A 183 -23.91 11.63 24.82
C LYS A 183 -24.07 10.44 23.87
N LYS A 184 -25.31 10.09 23.48
CA LYS A 184 -25.55 9.01 22.52
C LYS A 184 -25.01 9.33 21.13
N ILE A 185 -25.12 10.58 20.68
CA ILE A 185 -24.53 11.05 19.42
C ILE A 185 -23.01 10.89 19.47
N GLU A 186 -22.38 11.26 20.59
CA GLU A 186 -20.95 11.10 20.79
C GLU A 186 -20.52 9.62 20.78
N ASP A 187 -21.18 8.76 21.58
CA ASP A 187 -20.86 7.34 21.68
C ASP A 187 -21.03 6.61 20.32
N ILE A 188 -22.13 6.87 19.62
CA ILE A 188 -22.40 6.28 18.29
C ILE A 188 -21.45 6.85 17.24
N GLY A 189 -21.17 8.15 17.31
CA GLY A 189 -20.21 8.82 16.44
C GLY A 189 -18.82 8.20 16.57
N GLU A 190 -18.32 8.02 17.80
CA GLU A 190 -17.02 7.41 18.04
C GLU A 190 -16.93 5.98 17.46
N ALA A 191 -17.98 5.18 17.64
CA ALA A 191 -18.04 3.84 17.05
C ALA A 191 -18.04 3.88 15.52
N LEU A 192 -18.82 4.78 14.92
CA LEU A 192 -18.89 4.97 13.48
C LEU A 192 -17.54 5.40 12.89
N TYR A 193 -16.85 6.36 13.51
CA TYR A 193 -15.56 6.83 13.02
C TYR A 193 -14.46 5.77 13.16
N LYS A 194 -14.47 4.97 14.24
CA LYS A 194 -13.61 3.79 14.35
C LYS A 194 -13.86 2.77 13.23
N ALA A 195 -15.13 2.51 12.89
CA ALA A 195 -15.47 1.63 11.78
C ALA A 195 -14.97 2.18 10.44
N HIS A 196 -15.04 3.50 10.22
CA HIS A 196 -14.46 4.13 9.03
C HIS A 196 -12.93 4.04 8.99
N HIS A 197 -12.25 4.21 10.11
CA HIS A 197 -10.79 4.02 10.16
C HIS A 197 -10.41 2.56 9.86
N GLN A 198 -11.13 1.58 10.42
CA GLN A 198 -10.91 0.17 10.09
C GLN A 198 -11.20 -0.14 8.61
N GLN A 199 -12.22 0.50 8.03
CA GLN A 199 -12.49 0.37 6.60
C GLN A 199 -11.33 0.89 5.75
N LEU A 200 -10.78 2.06 6.08
CA LEU A 200 -9.60 2.62 5.40
C LEU A 200 -8.37 1.72 5.56
N ASP A 201 -8.18 1.16 6.76
CA ASP A 201 -7.11 0.22 7.06
C ASP A 201 -7.19 -1.05 6.21
N ASN A 202 -8.38 -1.66 6.14
CA ASN A 202 -8.64 -2.84 5.30
C ASN A 202 -8.39 -2.54 3.82
N LEU A 203 -8.88 -1.39 3.32
CA LEU A 203 -8.66 -0.98 1.92
C LEU A 203 -7.17 -0.77 1.62
N LEU A 204 -6.42 -0.20 2.56
CA LEU A 204 -4.98 0.01 2.43
C LEU A 204 -4.22 -1.33 2.45
N ALA A 205 -4.57 -2.24 3.35
CA ALA A 205 -3.99 -3.59 3.44
C ALA A 205 -4.27 -4.42 2.18
N GLU A 206 -5.48 -4.29 1.61
CA GLU A 206 -5.88 -4.88 0.33
C GLU A 206 -5.28 -4.17 -0.91
N ARG A 207 -4.50 -3.11 -0.70
CA ARG A 207 -3.86 -2.29 -1.76
C ARG A 207 -4.86 -1.66 -2.74
N LYS A 208 -6.08 -1.38 -2.30
CA LYS A 208 -7.13 -0.70 -3.08
C LYS A 208 -7.01 0.82 -2.95
N TYR A 209 -5.92 1.38 -3.48
CA TYR A 209 -5.55 2.79 -3.25
C TYR A 209 -6.59 3.80 -3.74
N ASP A 210 -7.21 3.57 -4.91
CA ASP A 210 -8.26 4.46 -5.44
C ASP A 210 -9.46 4.56 -4.48
N ALA A 211 -9.87 3.43 -3.90
CA ALA A 211 -10.94 3.40 -2.91
C ALA A 211 -10.53 4.09 -1.58
N VAL A 212 -9.24 4.02 -1.20
CA VAL A 212 -8.72 4.79 -0.06
C VAL A 212 -8.81 6.29 -0.35
N PHE A 213 -8.46 6.75 -1.55
CA PHE A 213 -8.54 8.17 -1.94
C PHE A 213 -9.97 8.68 -1.89
N GLU A 214 -10.91 7.96 -2.51
CA GLU A 214 -12.33 8.30 -2.51
C GLU A 214 -12.86 8.37 -1.08
N ARG A 215 -12.69 7.29 -0.31
CA ARG A 215 -13.25 7.20 1.03
C ARG A 215 -12.65 8.20 2.00
N SER A 216 -11.34 8.43 1.94
CA SER A 216 -10.67 9.43 2.76
C SER A 216 -11.12 10.84 2.42
N THR A 217 -11.38 11.13 1.14
CA THR A 217 -11.89 12.42 0.68
C THR A 217 -13.29 12.67 1.21
N GLU A 218 -14.18 11.69 1.13
CA GLU A 218 -15.54 11.77 1.68
C GLU A 218 -15.53 12.08 3.19
N ILE A 219 -14.72 11.34 3.96
CA ILE A 219 -14.65 11.53 5.41
C ILE A 219 -14.04 12.90 5.74
N SER A 220 -12.92 13.26 5.11
CA SER A 220 -12.17 14.49 5.43
C SER A 220 -12.92 15.78 5.09
N HIS A 221 -13.85 15.76 4.12
CA HIS A 221 -14.67 16.94 3.78
C HIS A 221 -16.02 16.96 4.47
N SER A 222 -16.36 15.92 5.24
CA SER A 222 -17.66 15.82 5.90
C SER A 222 -17.75 16.79 7.09
N PRO A 223 -18.76 17.69 7.13
CA PRO A 223 -18.91 18.67 8.21
C PRO A 223 -19.37 18.05 9.53
N ILE A 224 -19.92 16.84 9.50
CA ILE A 224 -20.40 16.14 10.70
C ILE A 224 -19.28 15.31 11.38
N VAL A 225 -18.19 15.03 10.66
CA VAL A 225 -17.06 14.27 11.19
C VAL A 225 -16.17 15.21 12.02
N PRO A 226 -15.80 14.86 13.26
CA PRO A 226 -14.89 15.64 14.07
C PRO A 226 -13.52 15.83 13.41
N ALA A 227 -12.85 16.94 13.70
CA ALA A 227 -11.56 17.28 13.09
C ALA A 227 -10.47 16.21 13.32
N LYS A 228 -10.49 15.51 14.48
CA LYS A 228 -9.56 14.41 14.76
C LYS A 228 -9.70 13.24 13.78
N ASP A 229 -10.93 12.87 13.43
CA ASP A 229 -11.22 11.71 12.59
C ASP A 229 -11.03 12.07 11.10
N ARG A 230 -11.39 13.31 10.72
CA ARG A 230 -11.00 13.89 9.43
C ARG A 230 -9.48 13.89 9.25
N PHE A 231 -8.73 14.23 10.30
CA PHE A 231 -7.26 14.24 10.25
C PHE A 231 -6.70 12.85 9.99
N ILE A 232 -7.23 11.82 10.65
CA ILE A 232 -6.83 10.42 10.44
C ILE A 232 -7.13 9.98 9.00
N ALA A 233 -8.31 10.31 8.46
CA ALA A 233 -8.63 10.03 7.06
C ALA A 233 -7.61 10.65 6.09
N VAL A 234 -7.20 11.90 6.33
CA VAL A 234 -6.15 12.55 5.52
C VAL A 234 -4.78 11.88 5.68
N LEU A 235 -4.46 11.27 6.82
CA LEU A 235 -3.24 10.47 6.99
C LEU A 235 -3.28 9.16 6.17
N TYR A 236 -4.43 8.49 6.09
CA TYR A 236 -4.61 7.33 5.21
C TYR A 236 -4.45 7.73 3.73
N TYR A 237 -5.07 8.85 3.32
CA TYR A 237 -4.86 9.41 1.99
C TYR A 237 -3.37 9.68 1.71
N TRP A 238 -2.69 10.35 2.65
CA TRP A 238 -1.26 10.61 2.55
C TRP A 238 -0.46 9.32 2.34
N GLN A 239 -0.70 8.30 3.17
CA GLN A 239 0.02 7.03 3.10
C GLN A 239 -0.21 6.31 1.77
N ALA A 240 -1.46 6.19 1.32
CA ALA A 240 -1.79 5.63 0.02
C ALA A 240 -1.10 6.39 -1.11
N PHE A 241 -1.10 7.72 -1.05
CA PHE A 241 -0.46 8.56 -2.06
C PHE A 241 1.06 8.46 -2.07
N GLN A 242 1.70 8.21 -0.93
CA GLN A 242 3.15 7.95 -0.89
C GLN A 242 3.54 6.61 -1.51
N ILE A 243 2.63 5.63 -1.50
CA ILE A 243 2.86 4.28 -2.03
C ILE A 243 2.53 4.24 -3.53
N ALA A 244 1.35 4.74 -3.91
CA ALA A 244 0.84 4.72 -5.27
C ALA A 244 0.15 6.06 -5.60
N PRO A 245 0.92 7.08 -6.04
CA PRO A 245 0.35 8.30 -6.58
C PRO A 245 -0.55 7.98 -7.78
N TYR A 246 -1.72 8.62 -7.87
CA TYR A 246 -2.65 8.44 -9.01
C TYR A 246 -2.17 9.12 -10.30
N THR A 247 -1.07 9.88 -10.25
CA THR A 247 -0.47 10.60 -11.39
C THR A 247 1.03 10.39 -11.42
N ASN A 248 1.57 10.24 -12.63
CA ASN A 248 3.01 10.15 -12.87
C ASN A 248 3.66 11.52 -13.09
N ILE A 249 2.86 12.58 -13.22
CA ILE A 249 3.34 13.96 -13.44
C ILE A 249 3.89 14.50 -12.11
N LYS A 250 5.19 14.75 -12.06
CA LYS A 250 5.94 15.16 -10.88
C LYS A 250 5.41 16.45 -10.26
N ARG A 251 5.04 17.43 -11.09
CA ARG A 251 4.43 18.70 -10.63
C ARG A 251 3.12 18.46 -9.89
N GLU A 252 2.28 17.56 -10.41
CA GLU A 252 1.00 17.21 -9.78
C GLU A 252 1.22 16.44 -8.48
N VAL A 253 2.19 15.52 -8.46
CA VAL A 253 2.60 14.82 -7.24
C VAL A 253 3.02 15.81 -6.14
N TYR A 254 3.83 16.82 -6.48
CA TYR A 254 4.20 17.84 -5.51
C TYR A 254 3.02 18.69 -5.06
N ARG A 255 2.17 19.13 -6.00
CA ARG A 255 0.98 19.92 -5.70
C ARG A 255 0.05 19.17 -4.74
N GLU A 256 -0.18 17.89 -4.99
CA GLU A 256 -1.04 17.06 -4.16
C GLU A 256 -0.44 16.84 -2.77
N ASN A 257 0.86 16.54 -2.68
CA ASN A 257 1.55 16.47 -1.39
C ASN A 257 1.41 17.77 -0.56
N PHE A 258 1.55 18.93 -1.19
CA PHE A 258 1.36 20.22 -0.50
C PHE A 258 -0.10 20.48 -0.12
N TYR A 259 -1.06 20.07 -0.96
CA TYR A 259 -2.48 20.14 -0.66
C TYR A 259 -2.84 19.31 0.57
N ILE A 260 -2.40 18.04 0.62
CA ILE A 260 -2.60 17.14 1.77
C ILE A 260 -1.98 17.75 3.04
N CYS A 261 -0.73 18.22 2.97
CA CYS A 261 -0.05 18.86 4.09
C CYS A 261 -0.80 20.10 4.61
N HIS A 262 -1.31 20.93 3.70
CA HIS A 262 -2.10 22.09 4.06
C HIS A 262 -3.40 21.69 4.77
N HIS A 263 -4.09 20.66 4.26
CA HIS A 263 -5.31 20.14 4.86
C HIS A 263 -5.06 19.61 6.29
N LEU A 264 -3.99 18.83 6.49
CA LEU A 264 -3.56 18.39 7.83
C LEU A 264 -3.31 19.57 8.78
N ILE A 265 -2.65 20.63 8.32
CA ILE A 265 -2.40 21.83 9.13
C ILE A 265 -3.72 22.51 9.54
N LEU A 266 -4.68 22.63 8.62
CA LEU A 266 -5.99 23.23 8.91
C LEU A 266 -6.75 22.41 9.96
N LEU A 267 -6.83 21.09 9.77
CA LEU A 267 -7.50 20.18 10.70
C LEU A 267 -6.81 20.17 12.07
N ALA A 268 -5.47 20.21 12.12
CA ALA A 268 -4.73 20.31 13.37
C ALA A 268 -4.99 21.62 14.13
N ARG A 269 -5.22 22.73 13.40
CA ARG A 269 -5.61 24.03 14.01
C ARG A 269 -7.04 23.98 14.53
N GLU A 270 -7.95 23.40 13.77
CA GLU A 270 -9.35 23.21 14.16
C GLU A 270 -9.46 22.36 15.44
N GLN A 271 -8.75 21.22 15.46
CA GLN A 271 -8.69 20.32 16.62
C GLN A 271 -7.99 20.92 17.84
N LYS A 272 -7.20 22.01 17.67
CA LYS A 272 -6.39 22.67 18.71
C LYS A 272 -5.43 21.73 19.46
N SER A 273 -5.07 20.60 18.87
CA SER A 273 -4.19 19.59 19.50
C SER A 273 -2.71 19.87 19.18
N ARG A 274 -1.83 19.72 20.18
CA ARG A 274 -0.37 19.81 19.98
C ARG A 274 0.15 18.64 19.15
N ILE A 275 -0.35 17.42 19.40
CA ILE A 275 0.05 16.18 18.72
C ILE A 275 -0.23 16.28 17.21
N HIS A 276 -1.46 16.65 16.84
CA HIS A 276 -1.87 16.80 15.44
C HIS A 276 -1.02 17.85 14.71
N ARG A 277 -0.66 18.94 15.40
CA ARG A 277 0.24 19.97 14.84
C ARG A 277 1.65 19.43 14.59
N LEU A 278 2.19 18.61 15.50
CA LEU A 278 3.51 17.99 15.30
C LEU A 278 3.48 17.07 14.08
N ILE A 279 2.48 16.18 13.97
CA ILE A 279 2.32 15.28 12.82
C ILE A 279 2.19 16.06 11.51
N ALA A 280 1.32 17.07 11.46
CA ALA A 280 1.13 17.89 10.26
C ALA A 280 2.41 18.62 9.84
N LEU A 281 3.16 19.17 10.82
CA LEU A 281 4.45 19.81 10.56
C LEU A 281 5.50 18.81 10.08
N SER A 282 5.56 17.60 10.64
CA SER A 282 6.44 16.52 10.18
C SER A 282 6.21 16.20 8.71
N LYS A 283 4.96 15.92 8.32
CA LYS A 283 4.63 15.58 6.93
C LYS A 283 4.94 16.75 5.98
N SER A 284 4.64 17.99 6.39
CA SER A 284 4.96 19.20 5.63
C SER A 284 6.47 19.41 5.43
N ARG A 285 7.26 19.21 6.48
CA ARG A 285 8.73 19.36 6.43
C ARG A 285 9.36 18.28 5.57
N ARG A 286 8.90 17.04 5.72
CA ARG A 286 9.31 15.92 4.86
C ARG A 286 9.01 16.23 3.39
N ALA A 287 7.78 16.61 3.06
CA ALA A 287 7.36 16.89 1.68
C ALA A 287 8.26 17.94 1.03
N LYS A 288 8.45 19.07 1.73
CA LYS A 288 9.29 20.17 1.26
C LYS A 288 10.75 19.74 1.09
N PHE A 289 11.33 19.12 2.12
CA PHE A 289 12.74 18.72 2.09
C PHE A 289 13.01 17.70 0.99
N LYS A 290 12.16 16.68 0.83
CA LYS A 290 12.28 15.68 -0.22
C LYS A 290 12.24 16.30 -1.62
N ALA A 291 11.27 17.18 -1.89
CA ALA A 291 11.18 17.85 -3.19
C ALA A 291 12.42 18.70 -3.52
N GLN A 292 12.93 19.45 -2.55
CA GLN A 292 14.16 20.26 -2.73
C GLN A 292 15.39 19.36 -2.91
N LEU A 293 15.47 18.26 -2.15
CA LEU A 293 16.59 17.33 -2.20
C LEU A 293 16.67 16.57 -3.52
N GLU A 294 15.54 16.13 -4.07
CA GLU A 294 15.50 15.44 -5.37
C GLU A 294 16.05 16.35 -6.47
N GLN A 295 15.69 17.63 -6.45
CA GLN A 295 16.24 18.64 -7.36
C GLN A 295 17.73 18.91 -7.11
N LEU A 296 18.13 19.03 -5.85
CA LEU A 296 19.54 19.21 -5.46
C LEU A 296 20.41 18.05 -5.94
N HIS A 297 19.95 16.82 -5.74
CA HIS A 297 20.66 15.62 -6.15
C HIS A 297 20.88 15.60 -7.66
N ALA A 298 19.82 15.82 -8.43
CA ALA A 298 19.91 15.83 -9.89
C ALA A 298 20.84 16.95 -10.41
N THR A 299 20.71 18.16 -9.87
CA THR A 299 21.55 19.30 -10.29
C THR A 299 23.02 19.09 -9.89
N HIS A 300 23.30 18.61 -8.67
CA HIS A 300 24.65 18.32 -8.19
C HIS A 300 25.42 17.36 -9.10
N HIS A 301 24.78 16.25 -9.51
CA HIS A 301 25.40 15.31 -10.43
C HIS A 301 25.53 15.88 -11.86
N SER A 302 24.54 16.66 -12.31
CA SER A 302 24.55 17.27 -13.65
C SER A 302 25.66 18.29 -13.85
N VAL A 303 26.08 19.02 -12.80
CA VAL A 303 27.18 20.02 -12.91
C VAL A 303 28.43 19.41 -13.54
N ASN A 304 28.76 18.15 -13.20
CA ASN A 304 29.97 17.48 -13.66
C ASN A 304 29.86 16.96 -15.10
N HIS A 305 28.69 17.04 -15.73
CA HIS A 305 28.52 16.69 -17.15
C HIS A 305 28.97 17.80 -18.10
N PHE A 306 29.08 19.03 -17.60
CA PHE A 306 29.52 20.18 -18.38
C PHE A 306 31.05 20.34 -18.36
N GLU A 307 31.60 20.90 -19.45
CA GLU A 307 33.03 21.21 -19.53
C GLU A 307 33.45 22.17 -18.41
N GLU A 308 34.64 21.95 -17.84
CA GLU A 308 35.09 22.60 -16.61
C GLU A 308 35.10 24.14 -16.67
N LYS A 309 35.37 24.72 -17.83
CA LYS A 309 35.45 26.17 -18.05
C LYS A 309 34.25 26.74 -18.81
N SER A 310 33.19 25.96 -18.98
CA SER A 310 31.98 26.40 -19.70
C SER A 310 31.13 27.36 -18.87
N LEU A 311 30.40 28.25 -19.55
CA LEU A 311 29.45 29.16 -18.91
C LEU A 311 28.28 28.37 -18.29
N GLU A 312 27.86 27.31 -18.96
CA GLU A 312 26.81 26.38 -18.55
C GLU A 312 27.14 25.75 -17.20
N ARG A 313 28.38 25.24 -17.02
CA ARG A 313 28.83 24.70 -15.74
C ARG A 313 28.78 25.74 -14.63
N TYR A 314 29.21 26.97 -14.92
CA TYR A 314 29.20 28.06 -13.95
C TYR A 314 27.76 28.37 -13.48
N ILE A 315 26.82 28.52 -14.43
CA ILE A 315 25.41 28.77 -14.15
C ILE A 315 24.81 27.62 -13.34
N PHE A 316 25.01 26.37 -13.76
CA PHE A 316 24.50 25.19 -13.07
C PHE A 316 25.05 25.06 -11.65
N ASN A 317 26.34 25.33 -11.46
CA ASN A 317 26.94 25.25 -10.13
C ASN A 317 26.40 26.33 -9.18
N ASP A 318 26.19 27.56 -9.67
CA ASP A 318 25.59 28.64 -8.89
C ASP A 318 24.15 28.30 -8.48
N GLN A 319 23.32 27.84 -9.43
CA GLN A 319 21.95 27.40 -9.13
C GLN A 319 21.92 26.22 -8.16
N THR A 320 22.81 25.23 -8.35
CA THR A 320 22.94 24.11 -7.41
C THR A 320 23.28 24.61 -6.00
N GLN A 321 24.08 25.66 -5.88
CA GLN A 321 24.46 26.19 -4.58
C GLN A 321 23.34 26.95 -3.88
N ILE A 322 22.46 27.61 -4.63
CA ILE A 322 21.22 28.20 -4.10
C ILE A 322 20.32 27.10 -3.54
N ILE A 323 20.08 26.03 -4.32
CA ILE A 323 19.23 24.91 -3.90
C ILE A 323 19.84 24.19 -2.69
N TYR A 324 21.16 24.01 -2.66
CA TYR A 324 21.88 23.41 -1.54
C TYR A 324 21.64 24.20 -0.24
N ARG A 325 21.77 25.53 -0.29
CA ARG A 325 21.47 26.40 0.87
C ARG A 325 20.02 26.24 1.34
N ASP A 326 19.07 26.15 0.41
CA ASP A 326 17.67 25.95 0.75
C ASP A 326 17.41 24.58 1.41
N CYS A 327 18.08 23.53 0.94
CA CYS A 327 18.07 22.21 1.58
C CYS A 327 18.66 22.26 2.99
N CYS A 328 19.80 22.95 3.21
CA CYS A 328 20.36 23.16 4.54
C CYS A 328 19.36 23.83 5.49
N MET A 329 18.68 24.89 5.05
CA MET A 329 17.67 25.59 5.85
C MET A 329 16.45 24.71 6.17
N SER A 330 16.06 23.85 5.23
CA SER A 330 14.97 22.87 5.46
C SER A 330 15.40 21.78 6.43
N LEU A 331 16.62 21.24 6.31
CA LEU A 331 17.18 20.24 7.21
C LEU A 331 17.34 20.78 8.63
N GLN A 332 17.80 22.02 8.79
CA GLN A 332 17.86 22.67 10.10
C GLN A 332 16.49 22.65 10.80
N LYS A 333 15.42 22.97 10.07
CA LYS A 333 14.05 22.95 10.62
C LYS A 333 13.55 21.55 10.94
N ILE A 334 14.05 20.53 10.23
CA ILE A 334 13.81 19.12 10.55
C ILE A 334 14.52 18.77 11.88
N ILE A 335 15.80 19.11 12.00
CA ILE A 335 16.60 18.88 13.22
C ILE A 335 15.93 19.53 14.43
N GLU A 336 15.52 20.80 14.32
CA GLU A 336 14.80 21.53 15.36
C GLU A 336 13.47 20.86 15.74
N LEU A 337 12.75 20.29 14.76
CA LEU A 337 11.50 19.58 14.99
C LEU A 337 11.74 18.24 15.72
N CYS A 338 12.74 17.47 15.31
CA CYS A 338 13.13 16.23 16.01
C CYS A 338 13.50 16.53 17.46
N ASN A 339 14.38 17.52 17.69
CA ASN A 339 14.81 17.93 19.03
C ASN A 339 13.61 18.38 19.89
N ARG A 340 12.64 19.07 19.28
CA ARG A 340 11.38 19.44 19.95
C ARG A 340 10.57 18.20 20.35
N MET A 341 10.43 17.22 19.47
CA MET A 341 9.69 15.98 19.78
C MET A 341 10.38 15.18 20.88
N THR A 342 11.70 15.10 20.87
CA THR A 342 12.49 14.48 21.94
C THR A 342 12.24 15.15 23.28
N ARG A 343 12.33 16.50 23.35
CA ARG A 343 12.09 17.26 24.57
C ARG A 343 10.64 17.14 25.06
N ASP A 344 9.69 17.05 24.14
CA ASP A 344 8.27 16.93 24.44
C ASP A 344 7.84 15.46 24.69
N GLU A 345 8.80 14.52 24.74
CA GLU A 345 8.59 13.07 24.95
C GLU A 345 7.65 12.41 23.92
N GLN A 346 7.58 12.98 22.71
CA GLN A 346 6.71 12.49 21.63
C GLN A 346 7.44 11.45 20.76
N TYR A 347 7.98 10.41 21.38
CA TYR A 347 8.86 9.43 20.72
C TYR A 347 8.18 8.64 19.60
N HIS A 348 6.87 8.36 19.71
CA HIS A 348 6.09 7.71 18.65
C HIS A 348 6.05 8.56 17.37
N ILE A 349 5.78 9.85 17.50
CA ILE A 349 5.74 10.77 16.36
C ILE A 349 7.15 10.99 15.80
N LEU A 350 8.15 11.04 16.68
CA LEU A 350 9.56 11.15 16.29
C LEU A 350 10.00 9.95 15.48
N SER A 351 9.68 8.71 15.89
CA SER A 351 10.09 7.51 15.18
C SER A 351 9.45 7.45 13.80
N ASP A 352 8.13 7.70 13.71
CA ASP A 352 7.43 7.80 12.42
C ASP A 352 8.09 8.82 11.49
N PHE A 353 8.37 10.01 12.01
CA PHE A 353 8.94 11.09 11.22
C PHE A 353 10.38 10.81 10.79
N PHE A 354 11.22 10.30 11.70
CA PHE A 354 12.63 10.06 11.43
C PHE A 354 12.83 8.92 10.43
N VAL A 355 12.08 7.82 10.58
CA VAL A 355 12.04 6.70 9.61
C VAL A 355 11.69 7.21 8.22
N ASP A 356 10.74 8.14 8.12
CA ASP A 356 10.26 8.71 6.87
C ASP A 356 11.27 9.63 6.14
N ILE A 357 12.25 10.19 6.85
CA ILE A 357 13.26 11.12 6.31
C ILE A 357 14.68 10.54 6.28
N TYR A 358 14.90 9.37 6.90
CA TYR A 358 16.21 8.73 7.06
C TYR A 358 16.98 8.67 5.74
N ALA A 359 16.38 8.06 4.71
CA ALA A 359 16.97 7.95 3.37
C ALA A 359 17.25 9.31 2.72
N SER A 360 16.38 10.32 2.93
CA SER A 360 16.61 11.67 2.43
C SER A 360 17.82 12.33 3.11
N ILE A 361 18.03 12.11 4.40
CA ILE A 361 19.21 12.62 5.08
C ILE A 361 20.48 11.93 4.56
N LEU A 362 20.45 10.62 4.30
CA LEU A 362 21.59 9.90 3.69
C LEU A 362 21.97 10.46 2.31
N ILE A 363 20.98 10.65 1.43
CA ILE A 363 21.22 11.25 0.11
C ILE A 363 21.81 12.65 0.26
N PHE A 364 21.28 13.46 1.19
CA PHE A 364 21.82 14.79 1.45
C PHE A 364 23.25 14.75 1.97
N LYS A 365 23.60 13.82 2.86
CA LYS A 365 24.96 13.66 3.40
C LYS A 365 26.01 13.48 2.30
N GLY A 366 25.74 12.62 1.30
CA GLY A 366 26.66 12.45 0.17
C GLY A 366 26.90 13.74 -0.64
N ILE A 367 25.89 14.58 -0.78
CA ILE A 367 26.04 15.91 -1.43
C ILE A 367 26.76 16.89 -0.48
N HIS A 368 26.46 16.81 0.81
CA HIS A 368 27.02 17.65 1.86
C HIS A 368 28.53 17.42 2.02
N GLU A 369 29.02 16.19 1.87
CA GLU A 369 30.46 15.88 1.84
C GLU A 369 31.22 16.67 0.76
N ALA A 370 30.59 16.89 -0.40
CA ALA A 370 31.20 17.60 -1.51
C ALA A 370 31.08 19.14 -1.41
N ARG A 371 30.14 19.66 -0.61
CA ARG A 371 29.75 21.09 -0.61
C ARG A 371 29.82 21.78 0.75
N GLY A 372 29.83 21.01 1.84
CA GLY A 372 29.81 21.49 3.22
C GLY A 372 31.19 21.88 3.75
N SER A 373 31.22 22.58 4.87
CA SER A 373 32.45 22.70 5.65
C SER A 373 32.62 21.43 6.49
N LYS A 374 33.87 21.13 6.87
CA LYS A 374 34.18 19.98 7.72
C LYS A 374 33.35 19.98 9.01
N GLU A 375 33.22 21.14 9.66
CA GLU A 375 32.47 21.28 10.91
C GLU A 375 30.98 20.98 10.73
N SER A 376 30.38 21.38 9.59
CA SER A 376 28.97 21.08 9.31
C SER A 376 28.73 19.60 8.99
N ILE A 377 29.70 18.96 8.32
CA ILE A 377 29.65 17.53 8.01
C ILE A 377 29.74 16.73 9.31
N ASP A 378 30.76 17.00 10.13
CA ASP A 378 30.97 16.32 11.41
C ASP A 378 29.74 16.48 12.33
N PHE A 379 29.12 17.68 12.36
CA PHE A 379 27.89 17.92 13.12
C PHE A 379 26.72 17.07 12.61
N LEU A 380 26.50 17.03 11.30
CA LEU A 380 25.38 16.29 10.71
C LEU A 380 25.55 14.79 10.94
N ASP A 381 26.78 14.28 10.83
CA ASP A 381 27.11 12.88 11.08
C ASP A 381 26.78 12.48 12.52
N ASP A 382 27.30 13.22 13.50
CA ASP A 382 27.05 12.96 14.92
C ASP A 382 25.57 13.07 15.28
N TRP A 383 24.88 14.13 14.81
CA TRP A 383 23.45 14.29 15.07
C TRP A 383 22.63 13.14 14.47
N TYR A 384 22.93 12.75 13.24
CA TYR A 384 22.21 11.71 12.54
C TYR A 384 22.36 10.34 13.21
N GLU A 385 23.59 9.98 13.60
CA GLU A 385 23.88 8.74 14.30
C GLU A 385 23.16 8.69 15.65
N ARG A 386 23.28 9.75 16.47
CA ARG A 386 22.60 9.83 17.78
C ARG A 386 21.09 9.75 17.65
N MET A 387 20.50 10.45 16.67
CA MET A 387 19.06 10.43 16.46
C MET A 387 18.58 9.06 15.97
N SER A 388 19.35 8.41 15.10
CA SER A 388 19.11 7.04 14.65
C SER A 388 19.09 6.05 15.80
N LEU A 389 20.07 6.12 16.70
CA LEU A 389 20.14 5.25 17.88
C LEU A 389 19.00 5.53 18.87
N LEU A 390 18.65 6.80 19.11
CA LEU A 390 17.51 7.16 19.95
C LEU A 390 16.20 6.57 19.41
N VAL A 391 15.97 6.72 18.10
CA VAL A 391 14.76 6.21 17.45
C VAL A 391 14.74 4.68 17.46
N MET A 392 15.87 4.03 17.15
CA MET A 392 15.98 2.57 17.24
C MET A 392 15.67 2.07 18.66
N THR A 393 16.20 2.74 19.69
CA THR A 393 15.93 2.39 21.10
C THR A 393 14.43 2.40 21.39
N TYR A 394 13.75 3.45 20.96
CA TYR A 394 12.30 3.56 21.12
C TYR A 394 11.56 2.44 20.38
N CYS A 395 11.92 2.15 19.13
CA CYS A 395 11.30 1.08 18.33
C CYS A 395 11.49 -0.30 18.99
N VAL A 396 12.68 -0.58 19.53
CA VAL A 396 12.97 -1.83 20.27
C VAL A 396 12.12 -1.93 21.54
N ILE A 397 12.05 -0.87 22.35
CA ILE A 397 11.24 -0.84 23.58
C ILE A 397 9.75 -1.00 23.28
N SER A 398 9.25 -0.36 22.22
CA SER A 398 7.86 -0.44 21.77
C SER A 398 7.53 -1.71 20.98
N LYS A 399 8.54 -2.54 20.68
CA LYS A 399 8.42 -3.78 19.89
C LYS A 399 7.82 -3.55 18.50
N ASP A 400 8.12 -2.41 17.89
CA ASP A 400 7.67 -2.05 16.54
C ASP A 400 8.61 -2.66 15.49
N ILE A 401 8.37 -3.95 15.19
CA ILE A 401 9.26 -4.77 14.34
C ILE A 401 9.40 -4.18 12.93
N GLU A 402 8.33 -3.63 12.35
CA GLU A 402 8.35 -3.02 11.01
C GLU A 402 9.32 -1.83 10.95
N LYS A 403 9.31 -0.96 11.97
CA LYS A 403 10.25 0.17 12.02
C LYS A 403 11.68 -0.26 12.34
N ILE A 404 11.86 -1.29 13.17
CA ILE A 404 13.19 -1.86 13.46
C ILE A 404 13.81 -2.35 12.15
N GLU A 405 13.08 -3.19 11.41
CA GLU A 405 13.54 -3.75 10.12
C GLU A 405 13.89 -2.63 9.14
N LYS A 406 12.98 -1.67 8.95
CA LYS A 406 13.19 -0.56 8.02
C LYS A 406 14.39 0.31 8.37
N LEU A 407 14.57 0.67 9.65
CA LEU A 407 15.72 1.45 10.09
C LEU A 407 17.02 0.66 9.95
N TYR A 408 17.01 -0.63 10.32
CA TYR A 408 18.19 -1.46 10.25
C TYR A 408 18.64 -1.68 8.80
N LEU A 409 17.71 -1.96 7.88
CA LEU A 409 17.98 -2.04 6.45
C LEU A 409 18.63 -0.75 5.92
N LEU A 410 18.09 0.41 6.30
CA LEU A 410 18.65 1.69 5.88
C LEU A 410 20.03 1.97 6.51
N THR A 411 20.25 1.60 7.77
CA THR A 411 21.57 1.68 8.41
C THR A 411 22.58 0.75 7.73
N ALA A 412 22.17 -0.46 7.35
CA ALA A 412 23.02 -1.43 6.66
C ALA A 412 23.55 -0.89 5.31
N THR A 413 22.84 0.05 4.67
CA THR A 413 23.36 0.71 3.45
C THR A 413 24.69 1.45 3.67
N LEU A 414 25.00 1.81 4.92
CA LEU A 414 26.25 2.48 5.31
C LEU A 414 27.43 1.53 5.47
N LEU A 415 27.21 0.20 5.50
CA LEU A 415 28.28 -0.80 5.65
C LEU A 415 29.36 -0.70 4.58
N LYS A 416 29.00 -0.17 3.40
CA LYS A 416 29.92 0.07 2.29
C LYS A 416 31.00 1.11 2.62
N GLN A 417 30.64 2.13 3.38
CA GLN A 417 31.54 3.23 3.76
C GLN A 417 32.19 2.96 5.11
N ASN A 418 31.44 2.33 6.03
CA ASN A 418 31.89 1.99 7.36
C ASN A 418 31.46 0.56 7.70
N PRO A 419 32.38 -0.43 7.69
CA PRO A 419 32.07 -1.83 8.00
C PRO A 419 31.45 -2.06 9.39
N LYS A 420 31.51 -1.06 10.27
CA LYS A 420 30.98 -1.10 11.63
C LYS A 420 29.67 -0.33 11.81
N ALA A 421 29.08 0.19 10.73
CA ALA A 421 27.94 1.08 10.81
C ALA A 421 26.71 0.47 11.51
N THR A 422 26.54 -0.85 11.47
CA THR A 422 25.41 -1.56 12.09
C THR A 422 25.70 -2.05 13.51
N GLU A 423 26.96 -2.06 13.97
CA GLU A 423 27.36 -2.65 15.27
C GLU A 423 26.47 -2.12 16.43
N PRO A 424 26.26 -0.80 16.60
CA PRO A 424 25.49 -0.29 17.74
C PRO A 424 24.00 -0.62 17.67
N HIS A 425 23.40 -0.61 16.47
CA HIS A 425 21.99 -0.98 16.28
C HIS A 425 21.79 -2.47 16.50
N ARG A 426 22.74 -3.29 16.05
CA ARG A 426 22.73 -4.74 16.21
C ARG A 426 22.73 -5.12 17.69
N GLU A 427 23.66 -4.57 18.47
CA GLU A 427 23.72 -4.80 19.92
C GLU A 427 22.39 -4.46 20.61
N MET A 428 21.78 -3.34 20.23
CA MET A 428 20.50 -2.89 20.77
C MET A 428 19.34 -3.83 20.44
N ILE A 429 19.22 -4.26 19.18
CA ILE A 429 18.17 -5.19 18.74
C ILE A 429 18.33 -6.53 19.45
N LEU A 430 19.53 -7.12 19.42
CA LEU A 430 19.79 -8.46 19.98
C LEU A 430 19.67 -8.52 21.50
N SER A 431 19.87 -7.40 22.20
CA SER A 431 19.64 -7.32 23.64
C SER A 431 18.19 -7.65 24.03
N THR A 432 17.24 -7.39 23.12
CA THR A 432 15.80 -7.61 23.32
C THR A 432 15.26 -8.77 22.47
N PHE A 433 15.83 -8.98 21.28
CA PHE A 433 15.44 -10.01 20.31
C PHE A 433 16.65 -10.85 19.87
N PRO A 434 17.18 -11.76 20.71
CA PRO A 434 18.36 -12.55 20.37
C PRO A 434 18.18 -13.41 19.12
N ASP A 435 16.95 -13.88 18.87
CA ASP A 435 16.62 -14.76 17.74
C ASP A 435 16.68 -14.04 16.38
N PHE A 436 16.85 -12.71 16.35
CA PHE A 436 16.93 -11.94 15.10
C PHE A 436 18.32 -11.98 14.45
N GLU A 437 19.32 -12.56 15.12
CA GLU A 437 20.72 -12.62 14.65
C GLU A 437 20.86 -13.04 13.19
N GLU A 438 20.19 -14.13 12.80
CA GLU A 438 20.22 -14.67 11.43
C GLU A 438 19.58 -13.69 10.43
N ALA A 439 18.41 -13.14 10.75
CA ALA A 439 17.72 -12.16 9.90
C ALA A 439 18.55 -10.89 9.70
N LEU A 440 19.25 -10.42 10.74
CA LEU A 440 20.15 -9.26 10.62
C LEU A 440 21.33 -9.56 9.69
N ILE A 441 21.92 -10.75 9.76
CA ILE A 441 22.98 -11.21 8.84
C ILE A 441 22.46 -11.26 7.40
N GLU A 442 21.25 -11.78 7.19
CA GLU A 442 20.63 -11.82 5.86
C GLU A 442 20.45 -10.42 5.27
N ILE A 443 19.98 -9.45 6.07
CA ILE A 443 19.85 -8.05 5.64
C ILE A 443 21.20 -7.46 5.24
N GLU A 444 22.24 -7.63 6.08
CA GLU A 444 23.57 -7.12 5.80
C GLU A 444 24.16 -7.74 4.51
N ASN A 445 24.05 -9.07 4.38
CA ASN A 445 24.48 -9.80 3.19
C ASN A 445 23.71 -9.35 1.94
N HIS A 446 22.40 -9.16 2.05
CA HIS A 446 21.57 -8.66 0.96
C HIS A 446 22.07 -7.30 0.49
N VAL A 447 22.24 -6.34 1.41
CA VAL A 447 22.70 -4.98 1.09
C VAL A 447 24.11 -4.95 0.48
N ILE A 448 25.01 -5.80 0.97
CA ILE A 448 26.36 -5.96 0.39
C ILE A 448 26.28 -6.58 -1.01
N SER A 449 25.40 -7.58 -1.21
CA SER A 449 25.24 -8.29 -2.49
C SER A 449 24.55 -7.48 -3.59
N LEU A 450 23.75 -6.46 -3.25
CA LEU A 450 23.16 -5.52 -4.21
C LEU A 450 24.23 -4.76 -5.03
N ASP A 451 25.51 -4.89 -4.68
CA ASP A 451 26.65 -4.16 -5.23
C ASP A 451 27.51 -4.92 -6.25
N ASN A 452 26.98 -5.93 -6.96
CA ASN A 452 27.47 -6.11 -8.32
C ASN A 452 26.96 -4.91 -9.13
N GLN A 453 27.61 -3.74 -8.99
CA GLN A 453 27.39 -2.55 -9.80
C GLN A 453 27.39 -3.00 -11.25
N LYS A 454 26.19 -3.24 -11.80
CA LYS A 454 26.07 -3.41 -13.24
C LYS A 454 26.53 -2.08 -13.80
N ASP A 455 27.57 -2.13 -14.63
CA ASP A 455 27.94 -0.99 -15.43
C ASP A 455 26.64 -0.45 -16.08
N PHE A 456 26.46 0.87 -16.16
CA PHE A 456 25.30 1.44 -16.83
C PHE A 456 25.08 0.83 -18.22
N TYR A 457 26.17 0.50 -18.93
CA TYR A 457 26.14 -0.18 -20.22
C TYR A 457 25.62 -1.63 -20.18
N ASP A 458 25.64 -2.28 -19.00
CA ASP A 458 25.13 -3.64 -18.76
C ASP A 458 23.66 -3.67 -18.33
N LEU A 459 23.06 -2.51 -18.06
CA LEU A 459 21.61 -2.39 -17.87
C LEU A 459 20.85 -2.63 -19.18
N THR A 460 19.62 -3.11 -19.05
CA THR A 460 18.69 -3.19 -20.18
C THR A 460 18.32 -1.79 -20.69
N THR A 461 17.91 -1.70 -21.95
CA THR A 461 17.46 -0.44 -22.56
C THR A 461 16.35 0.24 -21.74
N GLU A 462 15.43 -0.54 -21.17
CA GLU A 462 14.32 0.00 -20.38
C GLU A 462 14.79 0.51 -19.01
N GLU A 463 15.66 -0.22 -18.29
CA GLU A 463 16.28 0.27 -17.04
C GLU A 463 17.05 1.58 -17.25
N GLN A 464 17.75 1.72 -18.39
CA GLN A 464 18.46 2.96 -18.73
C GLN A 464 17.48 4.11 -19.03
N LYS A 465 16.37 3.85 -19.72
CA LYS A 465 15.32 4.86 -19.97
C LYS A 465 14.66 5.31 -18.67
N GLU A 466 14.37 4.38 -17.76
CA GLU A 466 13.82 4.70 -16.43
C GLU A 466 14.76 5.62 -15.64
N TYR A 467 16.07 5.35 -15.69
CA TYR A 467 17.09 6.23 -15.10
C TYR A 467 17.01 7.65 -15.67
N PHE A 468 17.00 7.81 -17.01
CA PHE A 468 16.93 9.13 -17.64
C PHE A 468 15.58 9.82 -17.38
N LEU A 469 14.48 9.08 -17.33
CA LEU A 469 13.15 9.60 -17.01
C LEU A 469 13.13 10.19 -15.59
N SER A 470 13.65 9.45 -14.62
CA SER A 470 13.78 9.90 -13.23
C SER A 470 14.66 11.15 -13.11
N MET A 471 15.81 11.14 -13.79
CA MET A 471 16.73 12.28 -13.80
C MET A 471 16.12 13.53 -14.44
N ALA A 472 15.41 13.38 -15.56
CA ALA A 472 14.72 14.47 -16.25
C ALA A 472 13.67 15.11 -15.35
N LYS A 473 12.79 14.29 -14.75
CA LYS A 473 11.79 14.77 -13.79
C LYS A 473 12.41 15.55 -12.63
N ASN A 474 13.52 15.06 -12.07
CA ASN A 474 14.19 15.73 -10.95
C ASN A 474 14.91 17.02 -11.36
N LEU A 475 15.29 17.17 -12.64
CA LEU A 475 15.78 18.44 -13.19
C LEU A 475 14.65 19.41 -13.57
N GLY A 476 13.38 19.02 -13.39
CA GLY A 476 12.22 19.84 -13.74
C GLY A 476 11.79 19.71 -15.20
N MET A 477 12.32 18.74 -15.93
CA MET A 477 11.96 18.40 -17.32
C MET A 477 11.09 17.15 -17.30
N ASP A 478 9.78 17.28 -17.11
CA ASP A 478 8.89 16.13 -16.93
C ASP A 478 8.34 15.60 -18.26
N PRO A 479 8.79 14.43 -18.75
CA PRO A 479 8.32 13.90 -20.04
C PRO A 479 6.85 13.47 -20.00
N ASP A 480 6.27 13.25 -18.82
CA ASP A 480 4.88 12.83 -18.68
C ASP A 480 3.90 14.02 -18.65
N ASP A 481 4.40 15.27 -18.58
CA ASP A 481 3.58 16.48 -18.60
C ASP A 481 3.52 17.08 -20.02
N PRO A 482 2.41 16.94 -20.76
CA PRO A 482 2.30 17.49 -22.12
C PRO A 482 2.28 19.03 -22.16
N GLN A 483 2.09 19.69 -21.02
CA GLN A 483 2.11 21.15 -20.90
C GLN A 483 3.51 21.69 -20.58
N GLU A 484 4.49 20.81 -20.38
CA GLU A 484 5.86 21.17 -20.07
C GLU A 484 6.60 21.64 -21.34
N GLU A 485 7.41 22.68 -21.21
CA GLU A 485 8.05 23.35 -22.35
C GLU A 485 9.02 22.42 -23.11
N HIS A 486 9.62 21.47 -22.39
CA HIS A 486 10.61 20.55 -22.91
C HIS A 486 10.04 19.16 -23.30
N HIS A 487 8.71 18.97 -23.18
CA HIS A 487 8.02 17.69 -23.40
C HIS A 487 8.38 17.06 -24.75
N GLU A 488 8.22 17.83 -25.84
CA GLU A 488 8.46 17.31 -27.19
C GLU A 488 9.93 16.92 -27.42
N PHE A 489 10.89 17.64 -26.83
CA PHE A 489 12.32 17.29 -26.94
C PHE A 489 12.63 15.97 -26.24
N LEU A 490 12.12 15.77 -25.02
CA LEU A 490 12.32 14.54 -24.27
C LEU A 490 11.64 13.36 -24.96
N LYS A 491 10.40 13.54 -25.43
CA LYS A 491 9.65 12.53 -26.17
C LYS A 491 10.38 12.08 -27.43
N ILE A 492 10.92 13.00 -28.21
CA ILE A 492 11.78 12.66 -29.37
C ILE A 492 13.03 11.91 -28.91
N GLY A 493 13.70 12.37 -27.84
CA GLY A 493 14.90 11.73 -27.31
C GLY A 493 14.68 10.29 -26.85
N PHE A 494 13.57 10.02 -26.13
CA PHE A 494 13.19 8.67 -25.71
C PHE A 494 12.78 7.79 -26.89
N ALA A 495 12.05 8.33 -27.87
CA ALA A 495 11.69 7.61 -29.09
C ALA A 495 12.93 7.26 -29.94
N ASN A 496 13.95 8.13 -29.93
CA ASN A 496 15.21 7.93 -30.62
C ASN A 496 16.22 7.08 -29.83
N TYR A 497 15.92 6.69 -28.58
CA TYR A 497 16.89 6.03 -27.70
C TYR A 497 17.40 4.70 -28.26
N ASP A 498 16.48 3.89 -28.77
CA ASP A 498 16.72 2.56 -29.34
C ASP A 498 16.36 2.53 -30.83
N PRO A 499 17.36 2.50 -31.74
CA PRO A 499 17.16 2.51 -33.17
C PRO A 499 17.04 1.09 -33.76
N THR A 500 16.81 0.05 -32.94
CA THR A 500 16.77 -1.36 -33.37
C THR A 500 15.88 -1.56 -34.59
N ASN A 501 14.68 -0.97 -34.60
CA ASN A 501 13.72 -1.10 -35.72
C ASN A 501 14.23 -0.54 -37.05
N ILE A 502 15.19 0.39 -37.01
CA ILE A 502 15.84 0.95 -38.20
C ILE A 502 17.04 0.09 -38.58
N MET A 503 17.91 -0.20 -37.61
CA MET A 503 19.21 -0.85 -37.83
C MET A 503 19.11 -2.35 -38.15
N LYS A 504 17.97 -2.99 -37.85
CA LYS A 504 17.68 -4.36 -38.29
C LYS A 504 17.56 -4.49 -39.81
N ASN A 505 17.10 -3.46 -40.50
CA ASN A 505 16.81 -3.53 -41.94
C ASN A 505 18.06 -3.73 -42.80
N CYS A 506 19.25 -3.35 -42.32
CA CYS A 506 20.51 -3.63 -42.99
C CYS A 506 21.71 -3.60 -42.04
N GLU A 507 22.60 -4.61 -42.13
CA GLU A 507 23.81 -4.74 -41.32
C GLU A 507 24.83 -3.60 -41.54
N HIS A 508 24.69 -2.85 -42.65
CA HIS A 508 25.51 -1.70 -42.98
C HIS A 508 24.95 -0.37 -42.46
N LEU A 509 23.74 -0.34 -41.88
CA LEU A 509 23.19 0.85 -41.26
C LEU A 509 23.82 1.09 -39.89
N PHE A 510 24.08 2.37 -39.59
CA PHE A 510 24.59 2.84 -38.32
C PHE A 510 23.98 4.19 -37.98
N VAL A 511 23.40 4.29 -36.78
CA VAL A 511 22.99 5.57 -36.20
C VAL A 511 24.16 6.11 -35.40
N HIS A 512 24.65 7.29 -35.75
CA HIS A 512 25.64 8.03 -34.99
C HIS A 512 24.95 9.16 -34.22
N TYR A 513 24.81 8.95 -32.91
CA TYR A 513 24.23 9.93 -32.01
C TYR A 513 25.14 11.13 -31.82
N ARG A 514 24.52 12.30 -31.81
CA ARG A 514 25.16 13.61 -31.62
C ARG A 514 24.32 14.44 -30.65
N PRO A 515 24.35 14.11 -29.36
CA PRO A 515 23.61 14.87 -28.36
C PRO A 515 24.09 16.32 -28.36
N GLY A 516 23.16 17.26 -28.23
CA GLY A 516 23.47 18.68 -28.35
C GLY A 516 22.52 19.54 -27.52
N GLY A 517 23.06 20.64 -27.00
CA GLY A 517 22.33 21.57 -26.14
C GLY A 517 22.39 21.22 -24.65
N ILE A 518 21.88 22.14 -23.84
CA ILE A 518 22.02 22.12 -22.37
C ILE A 518 21.29 20.94 -21.72
N PHE A 519 20.16 20.51 -22.28
CA PHE A 519 19.37 19.38 -21.76
C PHE A 519 20.05 18.03 -22.02
N ALA A 520 20.59 17.85 -23.24
CA ALA A 520 21.34 16.67 -23.60
C ALA A 520 22.61 16.50 -22.77
N GLN A 521 23.30 17.61 -22.48
CA GLN A 521 24.47 17.62 -21.60
C GLN A 521 24.09 17.36 -20.14
N SER A 522 23.05 18.04 -19.63
CA SER A 522 22.54 17.82 -18.26
C SER A 522 22.19 16.36 -17.99
N LEU A 523 21.45 15.73 -18.91
CA LEU A 523 21.03 14.34 -18.77
C LEU A 523 22.10 13.34 -19.16
N ARG A 524 23.06 13.73 -20.01
CA ARG A 524 24.03 12.83 -20.65
C ARG A 524 23.36 11.71 -21.46
N MET A 525 22.14 11.93 -21.94
CA MET A 525 21.40 10.99 -22.78
C MET A 525 21.86 11.11 -24.23
N HIS A 526 22.37 10.02 -24.82
CA HIS A 526 22.97 10.04 -26.16
C HIS A 526 21.99 10.43 -27.26
N SER A 527 20.71 10.07 -27.11
CA SER A 527 19.66 10.29 -28.10
C SER A 527 18.93 11.62 -27.95
N LEU A 528 19.35 12.48 -27.03
CA LEU A 528 18.68 13.76 -26.80
C LEU A 528 19.36 14.90 -27.55
N GLY A 529 18.58 15.65 -28.31
CA GLY A 529 19.01 16.88 -28.98
C GLY A 529 20.11 16.70 -30.02
N GLY A 530 20.52 17.83 -30.62
CA GLY A 530 21.53 17.86 -31.69
C GLY A 530 21.09 17.17 -32.99
N MET A 531 22.04 16.99 -33.91
CA MET A 531 21.78 16.46 -35.26
C MET A 531 22.32 15.03 -35.38
N HIS A 532 21.49 14.04 -35.05
CA HIS A 532 21.84 12.63 -35.18
C HIS A 532 21.96 12.23 -36.64
N LEU A 533 22.90 11.32 -36.95
CA LEU A 533 23.16 10.89 -38.32
C LEU A 533 22.75 9.44 -38.53
N LEU A 534 22.06 9.16 -39.63
CA LEU A 534 21.91 7.81 -40.17
C LEU A 534 22.92 7.61 -41.30
N ILE A 535 23.75 6.57 -41.19
CA ILE A 535 24.90 6.34 -42.07
C ILE A 535 24.85 4.91 -42.62
N CYS A 536 25.10 4.76 -43.93
CA CYS A 536 25.47 3.49 -44.52
C CYS A 536 27.01 3.33 -44.47
N LEU A 537 27.52 2.44 -43.63
CA LEU A 537 28.96 2.25 -43.44
C LEU A 537 29.67 1.75 -44.71
N LYS A 538 28.96 1.02 -45.58
CA LYS A 538 29.51 0.47 -46.83
C LYS A 538 29.63 1.51 -47.94
N HIS A 539 28.54 2.24 -48.23
CA HIS A 539 28.48 3.21 -49.33
C HIS A 539 28.76 4.65 -48.91
N ARG A 540 28.88 4.92 -47.60
CA ARG A 540 29.16 6.25 -47.03
C ARG A 540 28.09 7.30 -47.32
N HIS A 541 26.85 6.87 -47.56
CA HIS A 541 25.68 7.74 -47.54
C HIS A 541 25.39 8.15 -46.10
N ALA A 542 25.11 9.43 -45.87
CA ALA A 542 24.73 9.95 -44.56
C ALA A 542 23.62 10.99 -44.71
N GLN A 543 22.65 10.96 -43.82
CA GLN A 543 21.65 12.02 -43.64
C GLN A 543 21.49 12.32 -42.15
N GLY A 544 21.18 13.56 -41.82
CA GLY A 544 21.03 14.02 -40.44
C GLY A 544 19.62 14.48 -40.13
N THR A 545 19.21 14.34 -38.87
CA THR A 545 17.96 14.91 -38.35
C THR A 545 18.14 15.38 -36.91
N GLY A 546 17.44 16.44 -36.53
CA GLY A 546 17.20 16.79 -35.13
C GLY A 546 15.86 16.27 -34.59
N ASN A 547 15.11 15.53 -35.42
CA ASN A 547 13.78 14.99 -35.12
C ASN A 547 13.84 13.45 -35.01
N LEU A 548 12.72 12.75 -35.20
CA LEU A 548 12.61 11.31 -35.12
C LEU A 548 13.48 10.60 -36.18
N LEU A 549 14.31 9.66 -35.72
CA LEU A 549 15.15 8.81 -36.58
C LEU A 549 14.29 7.90 -37.47
N SER A 550 13.12 7.48 -36.98
CA SER A 550 12.18 6.67 -37.76
C SER A 550 11.69 7.40 -39.00
N GLN A 551 11.36 8.69 -38.88
CA GLN A 551 10.94 9.54 -39.98
C GLN A 551 12.08 9.83 -40.96
N LEU A 552 13.31 10.00 -40.46
CA LEU A 552 14.50 10.14 -41.31
C LEU A 552 14.75 8.86 -42.15
N TYR A 553 14.57 7.69 -41.52
CA TYR A 553 14.75 6.42 -42.22
C TYR A 553 13.66 6.16 -43.25
N ASP A 554 12.40 6.25 -42.84
CA ASP A 554 11.22 5.97 -43.67
C ASP A 554 10.12 7.00 -43.40
N SER A 555 9.82 7.85 -44.39
CA SER A 555 8.81 8.90 -44.33
C SER A 555 7.48 8.48 -44.96
N THR A 556 7.27 7.19 -45.26
CA THR A 556 6.00 6.71 -45.82
C THR A 556 4.83 7.04 -44.88
N GLY A 557 4.07 8.07 -45.23
CA GLY A 557 2.93 8.58 -44.44
C GLY A 557 3.13 9.94 -43.74
N SER A 558 4.29 10.60 -43.86
CA SER A 558 4.50 11.98 -43.39
C SER A 558 4.52 13.00 -44.53
N TYR A 559 4.16 14.26 -44.24
CA TYR A 559 4.09 15.37 -45.20
C TYR A 559 5.47 16.01 -45.49
N ASP A 560 6.56 15.25 -45.42
CA ASP A 560 7.91 15.81 -45.60
C ASP A 560 8.28 15.90 -47.09
N PHE A 561 8.83 17.05 -47.51
CA PHE A 561 9.07 17.41 -48.92
C PHE A 561 10.34 16.78 -49.53
N GLY A 562 10.82 15.62 -49.03
CA GLY A 562 12.03 14.95 -49.51
C GLY A 562 11.98 13.43 -49.42
N ASN A 563 12.84 12.75 -50.20
CA ASN A 563 12.99 11.29 -50.13
C ASN A 563 13.67 10.90 -48.81
N SER A 564 13.12 9.91 -48.11
CA SER A 564 13.73 9.33 -46.90
C SER A 564 15.10 8.71 -47.17
N PHE A 565 15.85 8.37 -46.12
CA PHE A 565 17.11 7.65 -46.27
C PHE A 565 16.92 6.33 -47.01
N LYS A 566 15.84 5.61 -46.68
CA LYS A 566 15.49 4.33 -47.29
C LYS A 566 15.16 4.48 -48.78
N GLN A 567 14.31 5.45 -49.13
CA GLN A 567 13.94 5.71 -50.53
C GLN A 567 15.14 6.17 -51.37
N SER A 568 16.01 6.97 -50.77
CA SER A 568 17.18 7.53 -51.45
C SER A 568 18.31 6.51 -51.64
N ASN A 569 18.52 5.62 -50.66
CA ASN A 569 19.76 4.83 -50.57
C ASN A 569 19.57 3.33 -50.33
N CYS A 570 18.41 2.87 -49.85
CA CYS A 570 18.20 1.45 -49.48
C CYS A 570 17.33 0.69 -50.49
N ASP A 571 16.20 1.25 -50.94
CA ASP A 571 15.19 0.51 -51.73
C ASP A 571 15.73 -0.07 -53.05
N LYS A 572 16.78 0.57 -53.60
CA LYS A 572 17.45 0.14 -54.84
C LYS A 572 18.86 -0.43 -54.59
N CYS A 573 19.25 -0.66 -53.35
CA CYS A 573 20.60 -1.09 -52.98
C CYS A 573 20.74 -2.61 -53.04
N THR A 574 21.61 -3.11 -53.92
CA THR A 574 21.90 -4.54 -54.07
C THR A 574 22.69 -5.14 -52.90
N ASP A 575 23.31 -4.28 -52.09
CA ASP A 575 24.12 -4.66 -50.94
C ASP A 575 23.34 -4.58 -49.61
N CYS A 576 22.03 -4.32 -49.67
CA CYS A 576 21.18 -4.28 -48.50
C CYS A 576 20.96 -5.68 -47.94
N LYS A 577 21.48 -5.94 -46.74
CA LYS A 577 21.38 -7.25 -46.08
C LYS A 577 20.87 -7.07 -44.65
N PRO A 578 19.63 -7.50 -44.32
CA PRO A 578 19.09 -7.41 -42.97
C PRO A 578 19.96 -8.12 -41.92
N ARG A 579 19.91 -7.62 -40.69
CA ARG A 579 20.49 -8.31 -39.53
C ARG A 579 19.61 -9.49 -39.13
N GLU A 580 20.16 -10.41 -38.35
CA GLU A 580 19.40 -11.52 -37.76
C GLU A 580 18.27 -11.01 -36.86
N ASP A 581 17.14 -11.72 -36.83
CA ASP A 581 15.95 -11.31 -36.07
C ASP A 581 16.20 -11.18 -34.56
N SER A 582 17.13 -11.99 -34.03
CA SER A 582 17.58 -11.99 -32.64
C SER A 582 18.49 -10.81 -32.28
N TRP A 583 19.00 -10.07 -33.26
CA TRP A 583 19.89 -8.93 -33.01
C TRP A 583 19.10 -7.77 -32.38
N SER A 584 19.67 -7.13 -31.36
CA SER A 584 19.13 -5.89 -30.80
C SER A 584 20.25 -4.87 -30.59
N TRP A 585 19.89 -3.60 -30.70
CA TRP A 585 20.80 -2.52 -30.34
C TRP A 585 20.97 -2.51 -28.82
N SER A 586 22.18 -2.16 -28.37
CA SER A 586 22.44 -1.81 -26.97
C SER A 586 23.46 -0.68 -26.93
N LEU A 587 23.41 0.11 -25.86
CA LEU A 587 24.34 1.20 -25.68
C LEU A 587 25.81 0.69 -25.57
N LYS A 588 26.01 -0.49 -24.97
CA LYS A 588 27.31 -1.18 -24.92
C LYS A 588 27.84 -1.54 -26.31
N TRP A 589 26.96 -2.06 -27.18
CA TRP A 589 27.30 -2.35 -28.57
C TRP A 589 27.64 -1.06 -29.32
N TYR A 590 26.83 -0.02 -29.16
CA TYR A 590 27.05 1.28 -29.78
C TYR A 590 28.42 1.87 -29.44
N SER A 591 28.78 1.92 -28.15
CA SER A 591 30.07 2.47 -27.71
C SER A 591 31.27 1.77 -28.36
N LYS A 592 31.20 0.43 -28.53
CA LYS A 592 32.25 -0.34 -29.22
C LYS A 592 32.32 -0.01 -30.71
N GLU A 593 31.17 0.10 -31.38
CA GLU A 593 31.11 0.37 -32.82
C GLU A 593 31.48 1.83 -33.16
N VAL A 594 31.19 2.79 -32.28
CA VAL A 594 31.68 4.17 -32.43
C VAL A 594 33.20 4.21 -32.45
N GLU A 595 33.87 3.51 -31.52
CA GLU A 595 35.34 3.48 -31.48
C GLU A 595 35.90 2.75 -32.70
N ARG A 596 35.28 1.63 -33.11
CA ARG A 596 35.65 0.89 -34.33
C ARG A 596 35.57 1.74 -35.60
N HIS A 597 34.57 2.62 -35.70
CA HIS A 597 34.32 3.45 -36.87
C HIS A 597 34.79 4.91 -36.73
N LYS A 598 35.53 5.23 -35.68
CA LYS A 598 35.93 6.60 -35.30
C LYS A 598 36.50 7.43 -36.45
N ASP A 599 37.39 6.87 -37.26
CA ASP A 599 38.03 7.59 -38.36
C ASP A 599 37.09 7.86 -39.55
N LEU A 600 36.08 7.02 -39.74
CA LEU A 600 35.00 7.30 -40.68
C LEU A 600 34.06 8.38 -40.13
N LEU A 601 33.65 8.25 -38.86
CA LEU A 601 32.71 9.18 -38.22
C LEU A 601 33.26 10.61 -38.14
N LYS A 602 34.57 10.77 -37.94
CA LYS A 602 35.28 12.07 -37.99
C LYS A 602 35.14 12.81 -39.32
N LYS A 603 34.84 12.12 -40.44
CA LYS A 603 34.69 12.76 -41.76
C LYS A 603 33.38 13.52 -41.91
N TYR A 604 32.37 13.16 -41.12
CA TYR A 604 31.06 13.84 -41.13
C TYR A 604 31.03 15.04 -40.18
N ARG A 605 32.06 15.90 -40.20
CA ARG A 605 32.02 17.18 -39.45
C ARG A 605 31.02 18.09 -40.17
N PHE A 606 29.86 18.25 -39.55
CA PHE A 606 28.91 19.29 -39.91
C PHE A 606 29.04 20.40 -38.87
#